data_AF-A0AAU6SF45-F1
#
_entry.id   AF-A0AAU6SF45-F1
#
_cell.length_a   1.000
_cell.length_b   1.000
_cell.length_c   1.000
_cell.angle_alpha   90.00
_cell.angle_beta   90.00
_cell.angle_gamma   90.00
#
_symmetry.space_group_name_H-M   'P 1'
#
loop_
_entity.id
_entity.type
_entity.pdbx_description
1 polymer ?
#
loop_
_entity_poly.entity_id
_entity_poly.type
_entity_poly.pdbx_seq_one_letter_code
_entity_poly.pdbx_strand_id
1 'polypeptide(L)'
;MSIAESVEHARPAFQRDVSAGLDALEPLIGRLTVGGTAVGGTAPDGDHLVTSALRTYRFDTTAQPASDIVPVAAVPVAGVARAIAIRAAVPAAALGALDAALRESVHYSHSRHLYGGTVLDIPHARSLLAATLADALTADALSSAAVCLADAHAPAAPVAVALSAHLMCLLLAEAAQQVSVLAGSTFYARIAPFELIEQHVRDLAALSTLVPDLADALPSAAAAVDAWCGDTGATAPRALLQPDVAAAIASDAPGAVEAHADLAAAAGAALAAVEAGGHATADPHQALELAHRVALLTAAAAVIDGWRQARGSEAIAGDPLAMEACLRRIRGRVVRRQPPLPTDLVARLVAHAEARAASGEEMAIGPARATVTPL
;
A
#
# COMPACT_ATOMS: atom_id res chain seq x y z
N MET A 1 -21.04 -3.98 23.00
CA MET A 1 -20.90 -2.56 22.65
C MET A 1 -21.08 -2.44 21.15
N SER A 2 -22.13 -1.76 20.70
CA SER A 2 -22.43 -1.55 19.28
C SER A 2 -21.36 -0.66 18.63
N ILE A 3 -21.14 -0.77 17.32
CA ILE A 3 -20.25 0.15 16.58
C ILE A 3 -20.66 1.61 16.82
N ALA A 4 -21.97 1.87 16.93
CA ALA A 4 -22.49 3.19 17.29
C ALA A 4 -22.05 3.66 18.69
N GLU A 5 -21.97 2.75 19.66
CA GLU A 5 -21.49 3.06 21.02
C GLU A 5 -19.97 3.28 21.05
N SER A 6 -19.19 2.51 20.28
CA SER A 6 -17.74 2.71 20.14
C SER A 6 -17.39 4.05 19.47
N VAL A 7 -18.17 4.45 18.46
CA VAL A 7 -17.99 5.72 17.74
C VAL A 7 -18.39 6.90 18.61
N GLU A 8 -19.45 6.79 19.40
CA GLU A 8 -19.82 7.78 20.44
C GLU A 8 -18.72 7.92 21.49
N HIS A 9 -18.12 6.81 21.94
CA HIS A 9 -17.05 6.82 22.95
C HIS A 9 -15.75 7.45 22.43
N ALA A 10 -15.43 7.29 21.14
CA ALA A 10 -14.23 7.83 20.52
C ALA A 10 -14.35 9.30 20.06
N ARG A 11 -15.58 9.84 19.96
CA ARG A 11 -15.87 11.20 19.46
C ARG A 11 -15.09 12.33 20.18
N PRO A 12 -14.85 12.29 21.51
CA PRO A 12 -14.08 13.33 22.19
C PRO A 12 -12.61 13.40 21.76
N ALA A 13 -12.04 12.29 21.28
CA ALA A 13 -10.62 12.19 20.94
C ALA A 13 -10.26 12.81 19.58
N PHE A 14 -11.21 12.87 18.63
CA PHE A 14 -10.91 13.21 17.24
C PHE A 14 -11.31 14.63 16.80
N GLN A 15 -12.00 15.41 17.64
CA GLN A 15 -12.46 16.80 17.38
C GLN A 15 -13.07 17.09 15.98
N ARG A 16 -13.47 16.04 15.25
CA ARG A 16 -14.03 16.08 13.89
C ARG A 16 -15.10 15.01 13.78
N ASP A 17 -16.10 15.27 12.96
CA ASP A 17 -17.20 14.36 12.73
C ASP A 17 -16.76 13.19 11.83
N VAL A 18 -16.54 12.03 12.45
CA VAL A 18 -16.06 10.80 11.78
C VAL A 18 -17.21 10.05 11.09
N SER A 19 -18.47 10.45 11.30
CA SER A 19 -19.65 9.81 10.72
C SER A 19 -19.67 9.89 9.19
N ALA A 20 -19.27 11.02 8.62
CA ALA A 20 -19.15 11.20 7.17
C ALA A 20 -18.12 10.25 6.51
N GLY A 21 -17.07 9.87 7.25
CA GLY A 21 -16.10 8.87 6.80
C GLY A 21 -16.65 7.45 6.84
N LEU A 22 -17.48 7.13 7.85
CA LEU A 22 -18.16 5.84 7.97
C LEU A 22 -19.29 5.67 6.93
N ASP A 23 -20.03 6.74 6.63
CA ASP A 23 -21.03 6.77 5.55
C ASP A 23 -20.36 6.60 4.16
N ALA A 24 -19.10 7.03 4.01
CA ALA A 24 -18.29 6.77 2.81
C ALA A 24 -17.79 5.31 2.72
N LEU A 25 -17.77 4.57 3.83
CA LEU A 25 -17.44 3.13 3.91
C LEU A 25 -18.68 2.22 3.76
N GLU A 26 -19.90 2.75 3.83
CA GLU A 26 -21.12 1.97 3.60
C GLU A 26 -21.19 1.33 2.20
N PRO A 27 -20.74 1.98 1.10
CA PRO A 27 -20.60 1.35 -0.21
C PRO A 27 -19.52 0.27 -0.29
N LEU A 28 -18.58 0.23 0.68
CA LEU A 28 -17.48 -0.73 0.76
C LEU A 28 -17.94 -2.10 1.28
N ILE A 29 -19.04 -2.11 2.02
CA ILE A 29 -19.70 -3.34 2.50
C ILE A 29 -20.65 -3.90 1.42
N GLY A 30 -20.92 -3.14 0.35
CA GLY A 30 -22.02 -3.39 -0.59
C GLY A 30 -21.66 -3.46 -2.08
N ARG A 31 -20.47 -3.93 -2.47
CA ARG A 31 -20.22 -4.28 -3.88
C ARG A 31 -20.03 -5.78 -4.06
N LEU A 32 -21.18 -6.42 -4.22
CA LEU A 32 -21.37 -7.81 -4.61
C LEU A 32 -20.81 -8.01 -6.01
N THR A 33 -19.82 -8.89 -6.16
CA THR A 33 -19.56 -9.56 -7.44
C THR A 33 -20.73 -10.51 -7.71
N VAL A 34 -21.69 -10.04 -8.49
CA VAL A 34 -22.67 -10.95 -9.10
C VAL A 34 -22.01 -11.53 -10.35
N GLY A 35 -21.65 -12.81 -10.27
CA GLY A 35 -21.18 -13.60 -11.43
C GLY A 35 -19.71 -13.96 -11.42
N GLY A 36 -19.24 -14.66 -10.37
CA GLY A 36 -18.06 -15.52 -10.47
C GLY A 36 -18.52 -16.96 -10.69
N THR A 37 -18.53 -17.43 -11.94
CA THR A 37 -18.55 -18.87 -12.19
C THR A 37 -17.26 -19.44 -11.63
N ALA A 38 -17.35 -20.11 -10.49
CA ALA A 38 -16.32 -21.06 -10.09
C ALA A 38 -16.11 -22.01 -11.28
N VAL A 39 -14.86 -22.15 -11.73
CA VAL A 39 -14.48 -23.12 -12.75
C VAL A 39 -14.98 -24.49 -12.28
N GLY A 40 -16.04 -25.00 -12.91
CA GLY A 40 -16.55 -26.36 -12.72
C GLY A 40 -17.83 -26.56 -11.88
N GLY A 41 -18.63 -25.54 -11.56
CA GLY A 41 -19.87 -25.72 -10.78
C GLY A 41 -21.14 -25.28 -11.51
N THR A 42 -22.15 -26.14 -11.58
CA THR A 42 -23.52 -25.80 -12.04
C THR A 42 -24.14 -24.73 -11.13
N ALA A 43 -24.84 -23.76 -11.72
CA ALA A 43 -25.55 -22.70 -11.00
C ALA A 43 -26.58 -23.28 -10.01
N PRO A 44 -26.59 -22.85 -8.73
CA PRO A 44 -27.59 -23.31 -7.78
C PRO A 44 -28.90 -22.51 -7.95
N ASP A 45 -30.02 -23.25 -7.91
CA ASP A 45 -31.38 -22.71 -7.80
C ASP A 45 -31.60 -22.09 -6.41
N GLY A 46 -32.12 -20.85 -6.37
CA GLY A 46 -32.70 -20.20 -5.18
C GLY A 46 -31.71 -19.64 -4.15
N ASP A 47 -31.91 -18.37 -3.77
CA ASP A 47 -31.17 -17.58 -2.78
C ASP A 47 -29.67 -17.35 -3.07
N HIS A 48 -29.30 -16.12 -3.42
CA HIS A 48 -27.90 -15.71 -3.51
C HIS A 48 -27.41 -15.28 -2.12
N LEU A 49 -26.52 -16.09 -1.56
CA LEU A 49 -25.84 -15.79 -0.31
C LEU A 49 -24.55 -15.04 -0.63
N VAL A 50 -24.37 -13.84 -0.07
CA VAL A 50 -23.09 -13.15 -0.13
C VAL A 50 -22.57 -12.88 1.27
N THR A 51 -21.37 -13.38 1.51
CA THR A 51 -20.69 -13.28 2.79
C THR A 51 -19.64 -12.19 2.69
N SER A 52 -19.76 -11.14 3.51
CA SER A 52 -18.59 -10.36 3.89
C SER A 52 -17.92 -11.03 5.08
N ALA A 53 -16.63 -10.78 5.31
CA ALA A 53 -15.90 -11.36 6.44
C ALA A 53 -16.53 -11.07 7.82
N LEU A 54 -17.43 -10.09 7.91
CA LEU A 54 -18.07 -9.64 9.16
C LEU A 54 -19.57 -9.94 9.24
N ARG A 55 -20.26 -10.10 8.11
CA ARG A 55 -21.71 -10.33 8.05
C ARG A 55 -22.09 -11.18 6.84
N THR A 56 -23.10 -12.02 7.00
CA THR A 56 -23.72 -12.73 5.89
C THR A 56 -24.98 -11.98 5.46
N TYR A 57 -25.05 -11.62 4.18
CA TYR A 57 -26.24 -11.09 3.55
C TYR A 57 -26.89 -12.19 2.71
N ARG A 58 -28.21 -12.35 2.86
CA ARG A 58 -28.99 -13.25 2.04
C ARG A 58 -29.94 -12.41 1.20
N PHE A 59 -29.78 -12.50 -0.12
CA PHE A 59 -30.63 -11.79 -1.06
C PHE A 59 -31.67 -12.75 -1.61
N ASP A 60 -32.93 -12.44 -1.33
CA ASP A 60 -34.08 -13.11 -1.95
C ASP A 60 -34.31 -12.45 -3.31
N THR A 61 -33.90 -13.15 -4.37
CA THR A 61 -34.05 -12.67 -5.75
C THR A 61 -35.47 -12.82 -6.29
N THR A 62 -36.39 -13.43 -5.55
CA THR A 62 -37.76 -13.68 -6.00
C THR A 62 -38.68 -12.46 -5.86
N ALA A 63 -38.26 -11.44 -5.08
CA ALA A 63 -39.08 -10.28 -4.74
C ALA A 63 -38.69 -8.97 -5.47
N GLN A 64 -37.64 -8.95 -6.28
CA GLN A 64 -37.11 -7.71 -6.86
C GLN A 64 -37.64 -7.49 -8.30
N PRO A 65 -38.37 -6.39 -8.58
CA PRO A 65 -38.84 -6.11 -9.93
C PRO A 65 -37.64 -5.92 -10.87
N ALA A 66 -37.72 -6.50 -12.08
CA ALA A 66 -36.64 -6.50 -13.06
C ALA A 66 -36.14 -5.10 -13.49
N SER A 67 -36.87 -4.03 -13.13
CA SER A 67 -36.50 -2.63 -13.35
C SER A 67 -35.33 -2.15 -12.49
N ASP A 68 -35.08 -2.79 -11.34
CA ASP A 68 -34.13 -2.30 -10.33
C ASP A 68 -32.78 -3.05 -10.38
N ILE A 69 -32.69 -4.06 -11.24
CA ILE A 69 -31.45 -4.80 -11.50
C ILE A 69 -30.72 -4.06 -12.61
N VAL A 70 -29.69 -3.29 -12.25
CA VAL A 70 -28.79 -2.67 -13.22
C VAL A 70 -27.79 -3.76 -13.68
N PRO A 71 -27.83 -4.23 -14.94
CA PRO A 71 -26.81 -5.14 -15.42
C PRO A 71 -25.43 -4.48 -15.30
N VAL A 72 -24.38 -5.25 -15.03
CA VAL A 72 -22.99 -4.74 -14.90
C VAL A 72 -22.59 -3.88 -16.10
N ALA A 73 -23.07 -4.22 -17.29
CA ALA A 73 -22.85 -3.46 -18.53
C ALA A 73 -23.55 -2.08 -18.57
N ALA A 74 -24.55 -1.84 -17.72
CA ALA A 74 -25.28 -0.58 -17.58
C ALA A 74 -24.86 0.22 -16.34
N VAL A 75 -23.84 -0.23 -15.59
CA VAL A 75 -23.28 0.55 -14.49
C VAL A 75 -22.70 1.85 -15.05
N PRO A 76 -23.14 3.03 -14.56
CA PRO A 76 -22.62 4.30 -15.04
C PRO A 76 -21.10 4.36 -14.87
N VAL A 77 -20.39 5.00 -15.80
CA VAL A 77 -18.93 5.22 -15.73
C VAL A 77 -18.52 5.88 -14.40
N ALA A 78 -19.36 6.79 -13.88
CA ALA A 78 -19.17 7.39 -12.55
C ALA A 78 -19.17 6.36 -11.40
N GLY A 79 -19.94 5.28 -11.52
CA GLY A 79 -19.97 4.18 -10.56
C GLY A 79 -18.70 3.34 -10.58
N VAL A 80 -18.07 3.18 -11.74
CA VAL A 80 -16.78 2.48 -11.92
C VAL A 80 -15.63 3.31 -11.36
N ALA A 81 -15.56 4.60 -11.71
CA ALA A 81 -14.57 5.53 -11.18
C ALA A 81 -14.58 5.60 -9.65
N ARG A 82 -15.78 5.68 -9.05
CA ARG A 82 -15.94 5.64 -7.59
C ARG A 82 -15.44 4.34 -6.96
N ALA A 83 -15.61 3.19 -7.64
CA ALA A 83 -15.06 1.92 -7.17
C ALA A 83 -13.54 1.95 -7.11
N ILE A 84 -12.91 2.48 -8.16
CA ILE A 84 -11.46 2.55 -8.29
C ILE A 84 -10.88 3.48 -7.22
N ALA A 85 -11.49 4.66 -7.01
CA ALA A 85 -11.10 5.58 -5.95
C ALA A 85 -11.19 4.94 -4.56
N ILE A 86 -12.27 4.21 -4.28
CA ILE A 86 -12.44 3.46 -3.03
C ILE A 86 -11.36 2.40 -2.86
N ARG A 87 -11.07 1.62 -3.91
CA ARG A 87 -10.02 0.59 -3.88
C ARG A 87 -8.63 1.17 -3.66
N ALA A 88 -8.37 2.39 -4.16
CA ALA A 88 -7.13 3.12 -3.88
C ALA A 88 -7.07 3.63 -2.42
N ALA A 89 -8.19 4.12 -1.89
CA ALA A 89 -8.25 4.76 -0.58
C ALA A 89 -8.14 3.79 0.61
N VAL A 90 -8.64 2.56 0.49
CA VAL A 90 -8.67 1.62 1.63
C VAL A 90 -7.28 1.20 2.10
N PRO A 91 -6.36 0.72 1.23
CA PRO A 91 -4.98 0.48 1.63
C PRO A 91 -4.28 1.75 2.12
N ALA A 92 -4.59 2.91 1.54
CA ALA A 92 -4.03 4.19 1.96
C ALA A 92 -4.45 4.54 3.41
N ALA A 93 -5.71 4.33 3.76
CA ALA A 93 -6.21 4.53 5.12
C ALA A 93 -5.54 3.57 6.12
N ALA A 94 -5.22 2.34 5.70
CA ALA A 94 -4.52 1.38 6.54
C ALA A 94 -3.08 1.81 6.89
N LEU A 95 -2.45 2.72 6.12
CA LEU A 95 -1.15 3.30 6.49
C LEU A 95 -1.20 4.10 7.78
N GLY A 96 -2.34 4.70 8.13
CA GLY A 96 -2.50 5.38 9.41
C GLY A 96 -2.33 4.44 10.60
N ALA A 97 -2.81 3.19 10.49
CA ALA A 97 -2.60 2.18 11.51
C ALA A 97 -1.13 1.74 11.61
N LEU A 98 -0.43 1.64 10.48
CA LEU A 98 1.01 1.37 10.48
C LEU A 98 1.82 2.53 11.08
N ASP A 99 1.46 3.78 10.77
CA ASP A 99 2.13 4.95 11.34
C ASP A 99 1.97 5.00 12.86
N ALA A 100 0.75 4.77 13.36
CA ALA A 100 0.49 4.67 14.79
C ALA A 100 1.33 3.55 15.44
N ALA A 101 1.37 2.37 14.80
CA ALA A 101 2.16 1.24 15.29
C ALA A 101 3.68 1.54 15.32
N LEU A 102 4.20 2.24 14.31
CA LEU A 102 5.60 2.67 14.26
C LEU A 102 5.92 3.68 15.37
N ARG A 103 5.04 4.64 15.61
CA ARG A 103 5.19 5.62 16.69
C ARG A 103 5.21 4.96 18.07
N GLU A 104 4.27 4.06 18.32
CA GLU A 104 4.20 3.30 19.57
C GLU A 104 5.42 2.38 19.72
N SER A 105 5.90 1.81 18.62
CA SER A 105 7.12 0.99 18.59
C SER A 105 8.37 1.78 18.98
N VAL A 106 8.49 3.04 18.56
CA VAL A 106 9.58 3.93 18.99
C VAL A 106 9.48 4.19 20.49
N HIS A 107 8.29 4.53 20.99
CA HIS A 107 8.07 4.78 22.41
C HIS A 107 8.37 3.55 23.27
N TYR A 108 7.90 2.38 22.84
CA TYR A 108 8.24 1.08 23.42
C TYR A 108 9.75 0.86 23.47
N SER A 109 10.43 1.12 22.35
CA SER A 109 11.84 0.79 22.21
C SER A 109 12.76 1.66 23.08
N HIS A 110 12.34 2.89 23.40
CA HIS A 110 13.02 3.72 24.41
C HIS A 110 12.71 3.29 25.84
N SER A 111 11.46 2.88 26.11
CA SER A 111 11.00 2.59 27.46
C SER A 111 11.49 1.22 27.95
N ARG A 112 11.57 0.25 27.04
CA ARG A 112 11.93 -1.13 27.37
C ARG A 112 13.45 -1.27 27.47
N HIS A 113 13.90 -1.74 28.62
CA HIS A 113 15.32 -2.02 28.87
C HIS A 113 15.62 -3.52 28.79
N LEU A 114 16.64 -3.90 28.03
CA LEU A 114 17.14 -5.25 27.84
C LEU A 114 18.67 -5.23 27.82
N TYR A 115 19.31 -6.23 28.45
CA TYR A 115 20.76 -6.39 28.44
C TYR A 115 21.57 -5.15 28.89
N GLY A 116 20.99 -4.31 29.77
CA GLY A 116 21.64 -3.12 30.30
C GLY A 116 21.48 -1.85 29.45
N GLY A 117 20.76 -1.90 28.33
CA GLY A 117 20.38 -0.75 27.51
C GLY A 117 18.90 -0.75 27.13
N THR A 118 18.50 0.17 26.27
CA THR A 118 17.18 0.22 25.63
C THR A 118 17.09 -0.78 24.48
N VAL A 119 15.89 -1.04 23.95
CA VAL A 119 15.74 -1.84 22.73
C VAL A 119 16.44 -1.19 21.54
N LEU A 120 16.48 0.16 21.47
CA LEU A 120 17.17 0.88 20.40
C LEU A 120 18.70 0.81 20.46
N ASP A 121 19.28 0.30 21.55
CA ASP A 121 20.72 -0.01 21.63
C ASP A 121 21.06 -1.33 20.91
N ILE A 122 20.06 -2.14 20.56
CA ILE A 122 20.23 -3.41 19.86
C ILE A 122 20.25 -3.17 18.34
N PRO A 123 21.33 -3.50 17.62
CA PRO A 123 21.44 -3.25 16.17
C PRO A 123 20.33 -3.91 15.33
N HIS A 124 19.88 -5.09 15.74
CA HIS A 124 18.79 -5.79 15.07
C HIS A 124 17.48 -5.01 15.19
N ALA A 125 17.12 -4.51 16.38
CA ALA A 125 15.90 -3.72 16.59
C ALA A 125 15.89 -2.43 15.76
N ARG A 126 17.02 -1.71 15.73
CA ARG A 126 17.20 -0.53 14.85
C ARG A 126 16.97 -0.87 13.38
N SER A 127 17.49 -2.02 12.95
CA SER A 127 17.34 -2.48 11.57
C SER A 127 15.90 -2.84 11.23
N LEU A 128 15.15 -3.48 12.15
CA LEU A 128 13.71 -3.76 11.99
C LEU A 128 12.91 -2.46 11.88
N LEU A 129 13.18 -1.48 12.76
CA LEU A 129 12.49 -0.19 12.75
C LEU A 129 12.76 0.57 11.44
N ALA A 130 14.02 0.66 11.01
CA ALA A 130 14.39 1.31 9.76
C ALA A 130 13.79 0.60 8.53
N ALA A 131 13.79 -0.73 8.50
CA ALA A 131 13.17 -1.52 7.44
C ALA A 131 11.66 -1.26 7.35
N THR A 132 10.98 -1.26 8.49
CA THR A 132 9.53 -1.02 8.60
C THR A 132 9.19 0.40 8.15
N LEU A 133 9.98 1.39 8.56
CA LEU A 133 9.79 2.77 8.12
C LEU A 133 9.99 2.89 6.61
N ALA A 134 11.04 2.30 6.03
CA ALA A 134 11.25 2.33 4.58
C ALA A 134 10.11 1.67 3.78
N ASP A 135 9.51 0.60 4.30
CA ASP A 135 8.32 -0.01 3.69
C ASP A 135 7.08 0.87 3.83
N ALA A 136 6.90 1.53 4.98
CA ALA A 136 5.85 2.51 5.18
C ALA A 136 6.00 3.69 4.22
N LEU A 137 7.23 4.17 4.00
CA LEU A 137 7.53 5.22 3.02
C LEU A 137 7.19 4.80 1.59
N THR A 138 7.56 3.56 1.23
CA THR A 138 7.24 2.98 -0.07
C THR A 138 5.73 2.87 -0.28
N ALA A 139 5.02 2.39 0.73
CA ALA A 139 3.57 2.22 0.67
C ALA A 139 2.84 3.57 0.60
N ASP A 140 3.31 4.60 1.31
CA ASP A 140 2.74 5.96 1.23
C ASP A 140 2.88 6.56 -0.16
N ALA A 141 4.08 6.53 -0.74
CA ALA A 141 4.32 7.02 -2.10
C ALA A 141 3.45 6.29 -3.13
N LEU A 142 3.37 4.96 -3.03
CA LEU A 142 2.55 4.13 -3.90
C LEU A 142 1.04 4.41 -3.76
N SER A 143 0.58 4.60 -2.52
CA SER A 143 -0.82 4.90 -2.22
C SER A 143 -1.22 6.28 -2.73
N SER A 144 -0.36 7.27 -2.54
CA SER A 144 -0.54 8.63 -3.05
C SER A 144 -0.65 8.63 -4.56
N ALA A 145 0.25 7.93 -5.25
CA ALA A 145 0.21 7.75 -6.70
C ALA A 145 -1.11 7.10 -7.16
N ALA A 146 -1.53 6.02 -6.50
CA ALA A 146 -2.77 5.30 -6.84
C ALA A 146 -4.03 6.17 -6.65
N VAL A 147 -4.10 6.91 -5.53
CA VAL A 147 -5.21 7.83 -5.24
C VAL A 147 -5.24 8.96 -6.27
N CYS A 148 -4.10 9.56 -6.60
CA CYS A 148 -4.03 10.62 -7.62
C CYS A 148 -4.47 10.13 -9.00
N LEU A 149 -4.05 8.93 -9.43
CA LEU A 149 -4.49 8.34 -10.70
C LEU A 149 -6.00 8.07 -10.71
N ALA A 150 -6.55 7.56 -9.61
CA ALA A 150 -7.97 7.31 -9.47
C ALA A 150 -8.80 8.60 -9.48
N ASP A 151 -8.36 9.63 -8.75
CA ASP A 151 -9.01 10.94 -8.67
C ASP A 151 -8.97 11.67 -10.03
N ALA A 152 -7.85 11.57 -10.74
CA ALA A 152 -7.71 12.11 -12.10
C ALA A 152 -8.49 11.32 -13.16
N HIS A 153 -9.15 10.21 -12.78
CA HIS A 153 -9.84 9.31 -13.70
C HIS A 153 -8.95 8.84 -14.86
N ALA A 154 -7.66 8.63 -14.57
CA ALA A 154 -6.68 8.26 -15.60
C ALA A 154 -7.09 6.93 -16.26
N PRO A 155 -6.92 6.78 -17.59
CA PRO A 155 -7.27 5.53 -18.29
C PRO A 155 -6.58 4.29 -17.70
N ALA A 156 -5.36 4.44 -17.18
CA ALA A 156 -4.59 3.38 -16.55
C ALA A 156 -4.87 3.19 -15.05
N ALA A 157 -5.74 4.01 -14.44
CA ALA A 157 -6.05 3.92 -13.02
C ALA A 157 -6.53 2.53 -12.57
N PRO A 158 -7.38 1.78 -13.30
CA PRO A 158 -7.84 0.46 -12.85
C PRO A 158 -6.67 -0.52 -12.61
N VAL A 159 -5.72 -0.59 -13.53
CA VAL A 159 -4.57 -1.51 -13.43
C VAL A 159 -3.55 -1.02 -12.41
N ALA A 160 -3.23 0.28 -12.40
CA ALA A 160 -2.30 0.86 -11.44
C ALA A 160 -2.80 0.68 -9.99
N VAL A 161 -4.08 0.96 -9.73
CA VAL A 161 -4.70 0.78 -8.41
C VAL A 161 -4.71 -0.69 -7.98
N ALA A 162 -5.00 -1.62 -8.89
CA ALA A 162 -4.97 -3.05 -8.59
C ALA A 162 -3.56 -3.54 -8.21
N LEU A 163 -2.53 -3.13 -8.95
CA LEU A 163 -1.12 -3.43 -8.66
C LEU A 163 -0.69 -2.82 -7.32
N SER A 164 -1.06 -1.55 -7.08
CA SER A 164 -0.76 -0.85 -5.84
C SER A 164 -1.42 -1.52 -4.63
N ALA A 165 -2.71 -1.84 -4.72
CA ALA A 165 -3.44 -2.52 -3.64
C ALA A 165 -2.80 -3.86 -3.26
N HIS A 166 -2.45 -4.68 -4.27
CA HIS A 166 -1.74 -5.95 -4.07
C HIS A 166 -0.43 -5.75 -3.29
N LEU A 167 0.43 -4.84 -3.77
CA LEU A 167 1.72 -4.62 -3.14
C LEU A 167 1.61 -3.97 -1.75
N MET A 168 0.68 -3.04 -1.56
CA MET A 168 0.42 -2.45 -0.25
C MET A 168 0.01 -3.48 0.78
N CYS A 169 -0.86 -4.44 0.43
CA CYS A 169 -1.23 -5.52 1.34
C CYS A 169 0.00 -6.35 1.77
N LEU A 170 0.93 -6.61 0.86
CA LEU A 170 2.18 -7.31 1.18
C LEU A 170 3.10 -6.50 2.09
N LEU A 171 3.29 -5.20 1.80
CA LEU A 171 4.12 -4.31 2.60
C LEU A 171 3.56 -4.12 4.01
N LEU A 172 2.25 -3.92 4.14
CA LEU A 172 1.58 -3.78 5.43
C LEU A 172 1.67 -5.05 6.28
N ALA A 173 1.50 -6.23 5.66
CA ALA A 173 1.65 -7.51 6.34
C ALA A 173 3.09 -7.75 6.83
N GLU A 174 4.09 -7.44 5.98
CA GLU A 174 5.51 -7.55 6.36
C GLU A 174 5.83 -6.56 7.50
N ALA A 175 5.38 -5.32 7.39
CA ALA A 175 5.57 -4.29 8.42
C ALA A 175 4.92 -4.67 9.76
N ALA A 176 3.70 -5.18 9.74
CA ALA A 176 3.02 -5.69 10.93
C ALA A 176 3.81 -6.83 11.59
N GLN A 177 4.39 -7.73 10.79
CA GLN A 177 5.28 -8.78 11.29
C GLN A 177 6.55 -8.19 11.93
N GLN A 178 7.21 -7.20 11.30
CA GLN A 178 8.41 -6.57 11.87
C GLN A 178 8.12 -5.87 13.20
N VAL A 179 6.99 -5.15 13.30
CA VAL A 179 6.52 -4.51 14.54
C VAL A 179 6.28 -5.55 15.64
N SER A 180 5.65 -6.69 15.31
CA SER A 180 5.43 -7.76 16.28
C SER A 180 6.74 -8.34 16.83
N VAL A 181 7.75 -8.52 15.96
CA VAL A 181 9.08 -9.01 16.35
C VAL A 181 9.78 -7.99 17.25
N LEU A 182 9.68 -6.70 16.93
CA LEU A 182 10.27 -5.61 17.72
C LEU A 182 9.66 -5.55 19.13
N ALA A 183 8.34 -5.72 19.26
CA ALA A 183 7.63 -5.75 20.54
C ALA A 183 7.88 -7.06 21.34
N GLY A 184 8.35 -8.12 20.68
CA GLY A 184 8.74 -9.38 21.31
C GLY A 184 7.60 -10.02 22.12
N SER A 185 7.92 -10.51 23.32
CA SER A 185 6.91 -11.13 24.20
C SER A 185 5.88 -10.13 24.77
N THR A 186 6.20 -8.83 24.80
CA THR A 186 5.27 -7.79 25.25
C THR A 186 4.04 -7.70 24.35
N PHE A 187 4.23 -7.96 23.05
CA PHE A 187 3.15 -8.06 22.06
C PHE A 187 2.03 -9.01 22.53
N TYR A 188 2.38 -10.20 22.99
CA TYR A 188 1.41 -11.23 23.39
C TYR A 188 0.81 -10.98 24.78
N ALA A 189 1.51 -10.24 25.64
CA ALA A 189 1.11 -10.02 27.01
C ALA A 189 0.13 -8.85 27.20
N ARG A 190 -0.10 -8.01 26.17
CA ARG A 190 -0.99 -6.83 26.19
C ARG A 190 -0.74 -5.92 27.40
N ILE A 191 0.53 -5.61 27.64
CA ILE A 191 0.95 -4.86 28.83
C ILE A 191 0.83 -3.36 28.57
N ALA A 192 0.16 -2.66 29.49
CA ALA A 192 0.08 -1.21 29.50
C ALA A 192 1.45 -0.53 29.53
N PRO A 193 1.68 0.55 28.74
CA PRO A 193 0.76 1.24 27.82
C PRO A 193 0.80 0.75 26.36
N PHE A 194 1.41 -0.40 26.08
CA PHE A 194 1.74 -0.86 24.72
C PHE A 194 0.72 -1.85 24.12
N GLU A 195 -0.47 -1.96 24.70
CA GLU A 195 -1.51 -2.89 24.26
C GLU A 195 -2.03 -2.59 22.85
N LEU A 196 -1.94 -1.33 22.40
CA LEU A 196 -2.40 -0.91 21.07
C LEU A 196 -1.53 -1.47 19.94
N ILE A 197 -0.27 -1.81 20.19
CA ILE A 197 0.60 -2.42 19.17
C ILE A 197 -0.02 -3.73 18.64
N GLU A 198 -0.54 -4.57 19.53
CA GLU A 198 -1.16 -5.85 19.15
C GLU A 198 -2.47 -5.65 18.39
N GLN A 199 -3.24 -4.63 18.76
CA GLN A 199 -4.42 -4.24 17.99
C GLN A 199 -4.04 -3.83 16.56
N HIS A 200 -3.08 -2.92 16.39
CA HIS A 200 -2.68 -2.44 15.07
C HIS A 200 -2.16 -3.57 14.17
N VAL A 201 -1.33 -4.47 14.70
CA VAL A 201 -0.82 -5.62 13.93
C VAL A 201 -1.96 -6.55 13.49
N ARG A 202 -2.94 -6.80 14.37
CA ARG A 202 -4.11 -7.64 14.03
C ARG A 202 -4.96 -7.01 12.94
N ASP A 203 -5.22 -5.70 13.04
CA ASP A 203 -6.05 -4.98 12.10
C ASP A 203 -5.39 -4.91 10.71
N LEU A 204 -4.06 -4.66 10.67
CA LEU A 204 -3.27 -4.70 9.43
C LEU A 204 -3.23 -6.09 8.80
N ALA A 205 -3.03 -7.15 9.60
CA ALA A 205 -3.03 -8.53 9.10
C ALA A 205 -4.42 -8.96 8.57
N ALA A 206 -5.50 -8.39 9.10
CA ALA A 206 -6.85 -8.69 8.66
C ALA A 206 -7.20 -8.02 7.32
N LEU A 207 -6.48 -6.97 6.88
CA LEU A 207 -6.84 -6.16 5.70
C LEU A 207 -7.02 -7.00 4.43
N SER A 208 -6.11 -7.93 4.15
CA SER A 208 -6.18 -8.81 2.96
C SER A 208 -7.35 -9.80 3.01
N THR A 209 -7.81 -10.14 4.22
CA THR A 209 -8.95 -11.04 4.43
C THR A 209 -10.28 -10.28 4.41
N LEU A 210 -10.29 -9.07 4.98
CA LEU A 210 -11.47 -8.21 5.08
C LEU A 210 -11.83 -7.58 3.74
N VAL A 211 -10.87 -7.43 2.83
CA VAL A 211 -11.10 -6.90 1.49
C VAL A 211 -10.47 -7.81 0.42
N PRO A 212 -11.09 -8.96 0.13
CA PRO A 212 -10.56 -9.95 -0.82
C PRO A 212 -10.29 -9.37 -2.21
N ASP A 213 -11.13 -8.44 -2.67
CA ASP A 213 -10.97 -7.70 -3.93
C ASP A 213 -9.69 -6.84 -3.99
N LEU A 214 -9.07 -6.53 -2.84
CA LEU A 214 -7.76 -5.84 -2.78
C LEU A 214 -6.60 -6.85 -2.75
N ALA A 215 -6.79 -8.03 -2.17
CA ALA A 215 -5.77 -9.06 -2.04
C ALA A 215 -5.64 -9.95 -3.30
N ASP A 216 -6.73 -10.15 -4.04
CA ASP A 216 -6.78 -10.93 -5.28
C ASP A 216 -6.92 -10.03 -6.52
N ALA A 217 -6.36 -8.81 -6.44
CA ALA A 217 -6.39 -7.86 -7.54
C ALA A 217 -5.42 -8.24 -8.69
N LEU A 218 -4.44 -9.11 -8.41
CA LEU A 218 -3.34 -9.42 -9.29
C LEU A 218 -3.75 -10.12 -10.61
N PRO A 219 -4.68 -11.10 -10.63
CA PRO A 219 -5.18 -11.68 -11.89
C PRO A 219 -5.83 -10.63 -12.80
N SER A 220 -6.61 -9.71 -12.23
CA SER A 220 -7.25 -8.64 -13.00
C SER A 220 -6.23 -7.64 -13.54
N ALA A 221 -5.20 -7.32 -12.75
CA ALA A 221 -4.10 -6.47 -13.17
C ALA A 221 -3.24 -7.12 -14.26
N ALA A 222 -3.00 -8.44 -14.17
CA ALA A 222 -2.19 -9.18 -15.13
C ALA A 222 -2.77 -9.12 -16.56
N ALA A 223 -4.10 -9.13 -16.69
CA ALA A 223 -4.78 -9.00 -17.97
C ALA A 223 -4.61 -7.63 -18.64
N ALA A 224 -4.23 -6.60 -17.88
CA ALA A 224 -4.09 -5.21 -18.35
C ALA A 224 -2.68 -4.64 -18.14
N VAL A 225 -1.70 -5.48 -17.76
CA VAL A 225 -0.35 -5.04 -17.42
C VAL A 225 0.35 -4.34 -18.59
N ASP A 226 0.03 -4.77 -19.81
CA ASP A 226 0.57 -4.20 -21.05
C ASP A 226 0.21 -2.73 -21.19
N ALA A 227 -1.03 -2.37 -20.85
CA ALA A 227 -1.49 -0.99 -20.88
C ALA A 227 -0.71 -0.13 -19.87
N TRP A 228 -0.38 -0.68 -18.70
CA TRP A 228 0.39 0.04 -17.69
C TRP A 228 1.87 0.19 -18.04
N CYS A 229 2.50 -0.86 -18.58
CA CYS A 229 3.86 -0.77 -19.12
C CYS A 229 3.93 0.17 -20.34
N GLY A 230 2.82 0.32 -21.06
CA GLY A 230 2.61 1.24 -22.16
C GLY A 230 2.45 2.71 -21.75
N ASP A 231 2.21 3.00 -20.47
CA ASP A 231 2.00 4.34 -19.94
C ASP A 231 3.33 5.13 -19.83
N THR A 232 3.26 6.46 -19.83
CA THR A 232 4.42 7.37 -19.72
C THR A 232 4.35 8.27 -18.49
N GLY A 233 3.35 8.08 -17.63
CA GLY A 233 3.20 8.78 -16.37
C GLY A 233 4.37 8.54 -15.44
N ALA A 234 4.60 9.48 -14.52
CA ALA A 234 5.76 9.48 -13.63
C ALA A 234 5.86 8.26 -12.71
N THR A 235 4.74 7.56 -12.49
CA THR A 235 4.63 6.40 -11.61
C THR A 235 4.59 5.07 -12.39
N ALA A 236 4.56 5.12 -13.72
CA ALA A 236 4.61 3.93 -14.56
C ALA A 236 6.04 3.35 -14.62
N PRO A 237 6.22 2.04 -14.87
CA PRO A 237 7.54 1.42 -14.92
C PRO A 237 8.51 2.08 -15.91
N ARG A 238 7.98 2.64 -17.01
CA ARG A 238 8.78 3.33 -18.02
C ARG A 238 9.47 4.60 -17.50
N ALA A 239 8.94 5.22 -16.44
CA ALA A 239 9.55 6.40 -15.83
C ALA A 239 10.97 6.10 -15.29
N LEU A 240 11.25 4.85 -14.87
CA LEU A 240 12.57 4.42 -14.41
C LEU A 240 13.64 4.43 -15.51
N LEU A 241 13.23 4.44 -16.77
CA LEU A 241 14.14 4.44 -17.92
C LEU A 241 14.52 5.86 -18.37
N GLN A 242 13.92 6.89 -17.75
CA GLN A 242 14.12 8.27 -18.20
C GLN A 242 15.51 8.78 -17.81
N PRO A 243 16.29 9.37 -18.75
CA PRO A 243 17.64 9.85 -18.46
C PRO A 243 17.72 10.94 -17.39
N ASP A 244 16.69 11.78 -17.29
CA ASP A 244 16.60 12.84 -16.29
C ASP A 244 16.47 12.29 -14.86
N VAL A 245 15.76 11.15 -14.69
CA VAL A 245 15.68 10.43 -13.42
C VAL A 245 17.07 9.93 -13.00
N ALA A 246 17.77 9.25 -13.89
CA ALA A 246 19.12 8.75 -13.61
C ALA A 246 20.10 9.89 -13.27
N ALA A 247 20.04 11.00 -14.02
CA ALA A 247 20.87 12.17 -13.76
C ALA A 247 20.58 12.83 -12.40
N ALA A 248 19.29 12.94 -12.03
CA ALA A 248 18.89 13.49 -10.73
C ALA A 248 19.40 12.62 -9.57
N ILE A 249 19.27 11.30 -9.67
CA ILE A 249 19.74 10.37 -8.64
C ILE A 249 21.27 10.41 -8.53
N ALA A 250 21.99 10.43 -9.66
CA ALA A 250 23.46 10.51 -9.65
C ALA A 250 23.98 11.79 -9.00
N SER A 251 23.26 12.90 -9.17
CA SER A 251 23.60 14.20 -8.57
C SER A 251 23.36 14.24 -7.06
N ASP A 252 22.17 13.80 -6.62
CA ASP A 252 21.67 14.12 -5.28
C ASP A 252 21.64 12.92 -4.33
N ALA A 253 21.64 11.70 -4.86
CA ALA A 253 21.55 10.44 -4.11
C ALA A 253 22.50 9.37 -4.69
N PRO A 254 23.83 9.62 -4.71
CA PRO A 254 24.79 8.74 -5.40
C PRO A 254 24.80 7.30 -4.86
N GLY A 255 24.47 7.09 -3.58
CA GLY A 255 24.34 5.74 -3.00
C GLY A 255 23.17 4.92 -3.57
N ALA A 256 22.18 5.56 -4.17
CA ALA A 256 21.03 4.92 -4.81
C ALA A 256 21.25 4.54 -6.29
N VAL A 257 22.36 4.98 -6.91
CA VAL A 257 22.61 4.77 -8.35
C VAL A 257 22.59 3.30 -8.73
N GLU A 258 23.24 2.43 -7.95
CA GLU A 258 23.24 0.97 -8.20
C GLU A 258 21.83 0.39 -8.10
N ALA A 259 21.08 0.76 -7.06
CA ALA A 259 19.72 0.28 -6.85
C ALA A 259 18.78 0.74 -7.97
N HIS A 260 18.89 2.00 -8.40
CA HIS A 260 18.16 2.53 -9.54
C HIS A 260 18.52 1.81 -10.83
N ALA A 261 19.80 1.60 -11.11
CA ALA A 261 20.24 0.94 -12.35
C ALA A 261 19.67 -0.48 -12.48
N ASP A 262 19.68 -1.26 -11.39
CA ASP A 262 19.08 -2.60 -11.37
C ASP A 262 17.55 -2.56 -11.57
N LEU A 263 16.87 -1.60 -10.94
CA LEU A 263 15.42 -1.42 -11.11
C LEU A 263 15.06 -0.98 -12.52
N ALA A 264 15.85 -0.08 -13.12
CA ALA A 264 15.70 0.35 -14.51
C ALA A 264 15.95 -0.83 -15.47
N ALA A 265 16.96 -1.65 -15.23
CA ALA A 265 17.19 -2.88 -16.02
C ALA A 265 16.01 -3.86 -15.90
N ALA A 266 15.47 -4.05 -14.71
CA ALA A 266 14.28 -4.87 -14.48
C ALA A 266 13.02 -4.29 -15.17
N ALA A 267 12.88 -2.97 -15.21
CA ALA A 267 11.83 -2.30 -15.97
C ALA A 267 11.98 -2.54 -17.47
N GLY A 268 13.18 -2.36 -18.04
CA GLY A 268 13.46 -2.67 -19.43
C GLY A 268 13.12 -4.12 -19.80
N ALA A 269 13.47 -5.07 -18.92
CA ALA A 269 13.13 -6.48 -19.11
C ALA A 269 11.61 -6.74 -19.06
N ALA A 270 10.88 -6.08 -18.16
CA ALA A 270 9.42 -6.19 -18.09
C ALA A 270 8.74 -5.61 -19.34
N LEU A 271 9.20 -4.45 -19.82
CA LEU A 271 8.68 -3.83 -21.05
C LEU A 271 8.96 -4.70 -22.28
N ALA A 272 10.18 -5.25 -22.40
CA ALA A 272 10.51 -6.17 -23.49
C ALA A 272 9.68 -7.46 -23.45
N ALA A 273 9.38 -7.97 -22.25
CA ALA A 273 8.46 -9.11 -22.10
C ALA A 273 7.06 -8.76 -22.62
N VAL A 274 6.54 -7.57 -22.25
CA VAL A 274 5.26 -7.01 -22.71
C VAL A 274 5.19 -6.87 -24.24
N GLU A 275 6.25 -6.33 -24.84
CA GLU A 275 6.32 -6.10 -26.30
C GLU A 275 6.42 -7.41 -27.09
N ALA A 276 7.05 -8.44 -26.53
CA ALA A 276 7.14 -9.76 -27.15
C ALA A 276 5.80 -10.50 -27.20
N GLY A 277 4.74 -9.99 -26.57
CA GLY A 277 3.41 -10.63 -26.52
C GLY A 277 3.39 -11.95 -25.74
N GLY A 278 4.46 -12.24 -25.00
CA GLY A 278 4.69 -13.53 -24.35
C GLY A 278 3.76 -13.79 -23.17
N HIS A 279 3.20 -12.75 -22.54
CA HIS A 279 2.39 -12.80 -21.30
C HIS A 279 0.91 -13.06 -21.58
N ALA A 280 0.38 -12.62 -22.74
CA ALA A 280 -0.99 -12.89 -23.17
C ALA A 280 -1.20 -14.35 -23.66
N THR A 281 -0.10 -15.06 -23.95
CA THR A 281 -0.09 -16.49 -24.32
C THR A 281 0.63 -17.37 -23.29
N ALA A 282 1.10 -16.78 -22.19
CA ALA A 282 1.87 -17.47 -21.16
C ALA A 282 1.00 -18.31 -20.21
N ASP A 283 1.68 -19.28 -19.60
CA ASP A 283 1.33 -19.88 -18.31
C ASP A 283 0.81 -18.79 -17.33
N PRO A 284 -0.39 -18.95 -16.73
CA PRO A 284 -0.95 -18.03 -15.75
C PRO A 284 0.03 -17.62 -14.65
N HIS A 285 0.93 -18.51 -14.24
CA HIS A 285 1.96 -18.21 -13.25
C HIS A 285 2.91 -17.09 -13.72
N GLN A 286 3.33 -17.11 -14.99
CA GLN A 286 4.25 -16.10 -15.54
C GLN A 286 3.56 -14.73 -15.67
N ALA A 287 2.28 -14.71 -16.02
CA ALA A 287 1.49 -13.47 -16.08
C ALA A 287 1.36 -12.82 -14.68
N LEU A 288 1.09 -13.63 -13.66
CA LEU A 288 1.05 -13.18 -12.26
C LEU A 288 2.42 -12.72 -11.76
N GLU A 289 3.50 -13.42 -12.11
CA GLU A 289 4.86 -13.01 -11.77
C GLU A 289 5.22 -11.66 -12.42
N LEU A 290 4.88 -11.47 -13.69
CA LEU A 290 5.09 -10.20 -14.38
C LEU A 290 4.29 -9.07 -13.71
N ALA A 291 3.01 -9.29 -13.43
CA ALA A 291 2.18 -8.31 -12.74
C ALA A 291 2.77 -7.94 -11.37
N HIS A 292 3.21 -8.92 -10.58
CA HIS A 292 3.85 -8.65 -9.29
C HIS A 292 5.14 -7.83 -9.44
N ARG A 293 5.98 -8.17 -10.42
CA ARG A 293 7.21 -7.41 -10.71
C ARG A 293 6.88 -5.98 -11.14
N VAL A 294 5.87 -5.80 -11.97
CA VAL A 294 5.41 -4.48 -12.41
C VAL A 294 4.86 -3.66 -11.24
N ALA A 295 4.20 -4.27 -10.26
CA ALA A 295 3.79 -3.59 -9.02
C ALA A 295 5.01 -3.05 -8.24
N LEU A 296 6.09 -3.84 -8.10
CA LEU A 296 7.33 -3.40 -7.46
C LEU A 296 7.99 -2.24 -8.22
N LEU A 297 8.02 -2.29 -9.55
CA LEU A 297 8.58 -1.22 -10.39
C LEU A 297 7.73 0.06 -10.31
N THR A 298 6.41 -0.08 -10.20
CA THR A 298 5.48 1.03 -9.96
C THR A 298 5.77 1.71 -8.62
N ALA A 299 6.05 0.94 -7.58
CA ALA A 299 6.45 1.49 -6.28
C ALA A 299 7.79 2.23 -6.35
N ALA A 300 8.78 1.71 -7.10
CA ALA A 300 10.05 2.40 -7.30
C ALA A 300 9.86 3.74 -8.02
N ALA A 301 9.05 3.75 -9.08
CA ALA A 301 8.72 4.96 -9.82
C ALA A 301 7.99 5.98 -8.92
N ALA A 302 7.02 5.54 -8.12
CA ALA A 302 6.30 6.39 -7.18
C ALA A 302 7.20 7.00 -6.08
N VAL A 303 8.14 6.22 -5.53
CA VAL A 303 9.12 6.72 -4.55
C VAL A 303 10.01 7.80 -5.17
N ILE A 304 10.50 7.57 -6.40
CA ILE A 304 11.35 8.55 -7.11
C ILE A 304 10.55 9.81 -7.43
N ASP A 305 9.32 9.67 -7.93
CA ASP A 305 8.45 10.80 -8.25
C ASP A 305 8.15 11.64 -7.00
N GLY A 306 7.78 10.99 -5.89
CA GLY A 306 7.58 11.66 -4.59
C GLY A 306 8.83 12.40 -4.11
N TRP A 307 10.01 11.75 -4.21
CA TRP A 307 11.28 12.39 -3.87
C TRP A 307 11.57 13.61 -4.76
N ARG A 308 11.37 13.49 -6.07
CA ARG A 308 11.59 14.61 -7.01
C ARG A 308 10.68 15.79 -6.71
N GLN A 309 9.43 15.54 -6.35
CA GLN A 309 8.46 16.59 -6.00
C GLN A 309 8.78 17.24 -4.65
N ALA A 310 9.34 16.49 -3.72
CA ALA A 310 9.73 16.98 -2.39
C ALA A 310 11.19 17.47 -2.31
N ARG A 311 11.94 17.47 -3.42
CA ARG A 311 13.35 17.89 -3.44
C ARG A 311 13.53 19.29 -2.86
N GLY A 312 14.47 19.43 -1.94
CA GLY A 312 14.77 20.69 -1.26
C GLY A 312 13.80 21.06 -0.14
N SER A 313 12.79 20.23 0.14
CA SER A 313 11.96 20.38 1.34
C SER A 313 12.60 19.71 2.56
N GLU A 314 12.14 20.06 3.75
CA GLU A 314 12.52 19.41 5.02
C GLU A 314 11.79 18.07 5.25
N ALA A 315 10.82 17.73 4.39
CA ALA A 315 10.08 16.49 4.50
C ALA A 315 10.99 15.29 4.21
N ILE A 316 10.74 14.17 4.90
CA ILE A 316 11.48 12.91 4.68
C ILE A 316 11.37 12.40 3.24
N ALA A 317 10.29 12.75 2.54
CA ALA A 317 10.12 12.49 1.11
C ALA A 317 11.25 13.09 0.27
N GLY A 318 11.73 14.28 0.63
CA GLY A 318 12.82 14.97 -0.06
C GLY A 318 14.22 14.46 0.32
N ASP A 319 14.32 13.57 1.32
CA ASP A 319 15.59 13.06 1.82
C ASP A 319 16.16 11.96 0.88
N PRO A 320 17.32 12.19 0.26
CA PRO A 320 17.93 11.21 -0.65
C PRO A 320 18.27 9.88 0.02
N LEU A 321 18.58 9.86 1.33
CA LEU A 321 18.89 8.61 2.05
C LEU A 321 17.61 7.80 2.33
N ALA A 322 16.49 8.48 2.59
CA ALA A 322 15.21 7.81 2.76
C ALA A 322 14.74 7.18 1.43
N MET A 323 14.86 7.92 0.34
CA MET A 323 14.62 7.40 -1.01
C MET A 323 15.54 6.21 -1.33
N GLU A 324 16.85 6.29 -1.00
CA GLU A 324 17.80 5.20 -1.22
C GLU A 324 17.38 3.93 -0.48
N ALA A 325 17.00 4.04 0.79
CA ALA A 325 16.56 2.91 1.59
C ALA A 325 15.33 2.22 1.00
N CYS A 326 14.36 3.00 0.50
CA CYS A 326 13.18 2.48 -0.19
C CYS A 326 13.59 1.71 -1.46
N LEU A 327 14.42 2.31 -2.33
CA LEU A 327 14.87 1.68 -3.57
C LEU A 327 15.66 0.39 -3.31
N ARG A 328 16.53 0.36 -2.29
CA ARG A 328 17.27 -0.87 -1.91
C ARG A 328 16.32 -1.98 -1.47
N ARG A 329 15.27 -1.66 -0.70
CA ARG A 329 14.28 -2.66 -0.28
C ARG A 329 13.45 -3.16 -1.46
N ILE A 330 13.01 -2.27 -2.36
CA ILE A 330 12.28 -2.65 -3.57
C ILE A 330 13.15 -3.51 -4.49
N ARG A 331 14.40 -3.09 -4.75
CA ARG A 331 15.40 -3.88 -5.49
C ARG A 331 15.52 -5.27 -4.89
N GLY A 332 15.65 -5.36 -3.56
CA GLY A 332 15.79 -6.64 -2.88
C GLY A 332 14.60 -7.58 -3.10
N ARG A 333 13.38 -7.04 -3.21
CA ARG A 333 12.17 -7.82 -3.58
C ARG A 333 12.18 -8.25 -5.03
N VAL A 334 12.60 -7.37 -5.95
CA VAL A 334 12.72 -7.69 -7.38
C VAL A 334 13.73 -8.81 -7.63
N VAL A 335 14.90 -8.77 -7.00
CA VAL A 335 15.94 -9.79 -7.14
C VAL A 335 15.80 -10.96 -6.16
N ARG A 336 14.72 -10.99 -5.35
CA ARG A 336 14.42 -11.99 -4.31
C ARG A 336 15.57 -12.19 -3.31
N ARG A 337 16.31 -11.12 -3.02
CA ARG A 337 17.38 -11.07 -2.03
C ARG A 337 17.34 -9.73 -1.33
N GLN A 338 17.00 -9.72 -0.04
CA GLN A 338 16.89 -8.49 0.74
C GLN A 338 18.09 -8.35 1.67
N PRO A 339 19.17 -7.67 1.25
CA PRO A 339 20.28 -7.37 2.15
C PRO A 339 19.82 -6.43 3.27
N PRO A 340 20.44 -6.48 4.46
CA PRO A 340 20.20 -5.48 5.48
C PRO A 340 20.56 -4.08 4.95
N LEU A 341 19.86 -3.07 5.45
CA LEU A 341 20.18 -1.69 5.11
C LEU A 341 21.57 -1.31 5.67
N PRO A 342 22.37 -0.55 4.92
CA PRO A 342 23.58 0.09 5.43
C PRO A 342 23.34 0.86 6.73
N THR A 343 24.35 0.89 7.60
CA THR A 343 24.23 1.44 8.97
C THR A 343 23.89 2.93 9.00
N ASP A 344 24.37 3.69 8.01
CA ASP A 344 24.06 5.11 7.80
C ASP A 344 22.58 5.33 7.44
N LEU A 345 22.02 4.50 6.53
CA LEU A 345 20.59 4.54 6.22
C LEU A 345 19.74 4.16 7.43
N VAL A 346 20.16 3.13 8.18
CA VAL A 346 19.48 2.73 9.43
C VAL A 346 19.52 3.88 10.44
N ALA A 347 20.68 4.51 10.65
CA ALA A 347 20.81 5.62 11.57
C ALA A 347 19.92 6.80 11.19
N ARG A 348 19.86 7.15 9.90
CA ARG A 348 19.03 8.25 9.41
C ARG A 348 17.54 7.99 9.59
N LEU A 349 17.07 6.79 9.23
CA LEU A 349 15.66 6.40 9.36
C LEU A 349 15.22 6.29 10.82
N VAL A 350 16.06 5.73 11.69
CA VAL A 350 15.78 5.66 13.14
C VAL A 350 15.70 7.07 13.73
N ALA A 351 16.66 7.95 13.42
CA ALA A 351 16.63 9.33 13.91
C ALA A 351 15.36 10.08 13.44
N HIS A 352 14.90 9.82 12.22
CA HIS A 352 13.65 10.38 11.73
C HIS A 352 12.43 9.83 12.49
N ALA A 353 12.38 8.51 12.73
CA ALA A 353 11.31 7.90 13.52
C ALA A 353 11.26 8.44 14.96
N GLU A 354 12.42 8.60 15.60
CA GLU A 354 12.55 9.20 16.94
C GLU A 354 12.06 10.66 16.96
N ALA A 355 12.50 11.48 16.00
CA ALA A 355 12.07 12.87 15.90
C ALA A 355 10.55 13.00 15.72
N ARG A 356 9.96 12.16 14.86
CA ARG A 356 8.52 12.13 14.61
C ARG A 356 7.72 11.68 15.82
N ALA A 357 8.20 10.65 16.53
CA ALA A 357 7.55 10.19 17.75
C ALA A 357 7.54 11.28 18.84
N ALA A 358 8.59 12.10 18.90
CA ALA A 358 8.68 13.22 19.82
C ALA A 358 7.80 14.43 19.42
N SER A 359 7.68 14.74 18.13
CA SER A 359 6.87 15.87 17.64
C SER A 359 5.37 15.56 17.59
N GLY A 360 4.99 14.29 17.48
CA GLY A 360 3.62 13.86 17.27
C GLY A 360 3.13 14.01 15.82
N GLU A 361 4.03 14.34 14.89
CA GLU A 361 3.71 14.53 13.47
C GLU A 361 3.30 13.20 12.80
N GLU A 362 2.17 13.24 12.10
CA GLU A 362 1.70 12.14 11.24
C GLU A 362 2.62 11.91 10.05
N MET A 363 2.64 10.69 9.53
CA MET A 363 3.41 10.34 8.35
C MET A 363 2.75 10.95 7.12
N ALA A 364 3.40 11.92 6.50
CA ALA A 364 3.01 12.48 5.21
C ALA A 364 4.25 12.55 4.32
N ILE A 365 4.28 11.70 3.28
CA ILE A 365 5.43 11.58 2.37
C ILE A 365 4.99 11.84 0.92
N GLY A 366 3.70 11.65 0.61
CA GLY A 366 3.08 12.23 -0.57
C GLY A 366 3.19 13.77 -0.58
N PRO A 367 3.22 14.40 -1.77
CA PRO A 367 3.30 15.84 -1.86
C PRO A 367 2.18 16.44 -1.02
N ALA A 368 2.52 17.32 -0.08
CA ALA A 368 1.54 18.15 0.60
C ALA A 368 0.85 19.02 -0.47
N ARG A 369 -0.15 18.47 -1.16
CA ARG A 369 -0.78 19.04 -2.35
C ARG A 369 0.24 19.64 -3.31
N ALA A 370 0.75 18.85 -4.25
CA ALA A 370 0.95 19.43 -5.57
C ALA A 370 -0.44 19.90 -5.99
N THR A 371 -0.68 21.21 -5.92
CA THR A 371 -1.85 21.84 -6.47
C THR A 371 -1.98 21.35 -7.90
N VAL A 372 -2.92 20.43 -8.14
CA VAL A 372 -3.40 20.18 -9.49
C VAL A 372 -3.91 21.54 -9.94
N THR A 373 -3.15 22.19 -10.81
CA THR A 373 -3.67 23.35 -11.52
C THR A 373 -4.89 22.83 -12.27
N PRO A 374 -6.11 23.28 -11.94
CA PRO A 374 -7.27 22.87 -12.70
C PRO A 374 -7.05 23.28 -14.15
N LEU A 375 -7.24 22.32 -15.06
CA LEU A 375 -7.30 22.57 -16.50
C LEU A 375 -8.42 23.56 -16.83
#